data_AF-A0A3A3FYY8-F1
#
_entry.id   AF-A0A3A3FYY8-F1
#
_cell.length_a   1.000
_cell.length_b   1.000
_cell.length_c   1.000
_cell.angle_alpha   90.00
_cell.angle_beta   90.00
_cell.angle_gamma   90.00
#
_symmetry.space_group_name_H-M   'P 1'
#
loop_
_entity.id
_entity.type
_entity.pdbx_description
1 polymer ?
#
loop_
_entity_poly.entity_id
_entity_poly.type
_entity_poly.pdbx_seq_one_letter_code
_entity_poly.pdbx_strand_id
1 'polypeptide(L)'
;MTEKRKTLQRAGVRRRHAVSLTAAIAGIFGVAGNAAAFQFDTNEDWQVRWDNTVSYNLGFRAKSIDPGIGNNPVFSESDYKFPKSGDVVTNRIANLTEFDAVFKRNFGARLSASMWKDFAYNNENVANNPANSALGSYSSGKYSSFTRRYYKEGAQLLDAFVFANFDLNDQPSSIRVGRVTQFWGNTQFFGTQGINYSQNAADNIKALTSPGTQAKELAIPRAQILFQTQLTEKVSLAAQYFAEFEPSRNTTGGTYMGAAGFLFDGPDRLFGAVPRSEDLKPKDGFKSDFGVKLGWTPVPGGGISDFTSVNSPRRRPGRL
;
A
#
# COMPACT_ATOMS: atom_id res chain seq x y z
N MET A 1 53.94 -6.27 -56.40
CA MET A 1 52.82 -6.25 -57.37
C MET A 1 52.10 -7.59 -57.24
N THR A 2 50.76 -7.56 -57.10
CA THR A 2 49.82 -8.68 -57.40
C THR A 2 49.80 -9.83 -56.36
N GLU A 3 48.71 -10.31 -55.76
CA GLU A 3 47.26 -10.11 -55.87
C GLU A 3 46.61 -10.56 -54.53
N LYS A 4 45.56 -9.87 -54.06
CA LYS A 4 44.76 -10.29 -52.89
C LYS A 4 43.72 -11.33 -53.30
N ARG A 5 43.78 -12.56 -52.76
CA ARG A 5 42.64 -13.50 -52.76
C ARG A 5 41.94 -13.50 -51.38
N LYS A 6 40.65 -13.17 -51.41
CA LYS A 6 39.69 -13.25 -50.30
C LYS A 6 39.44 -14.71 -49.92
N THR A 7 39.43 -15.01 -48.63
CA THR A 7 38.81 -16.23 -48.08
C THR A 7 37.79 -15.82 -47.03
N LEU A 8 36.53 -16.16 -47.28
CA LEU A 8 35.38 -15.89 -46.41
C LEU A 8 35.46 -16.76 -45.15
N GLN A 9 35.66 -16.14 -43.98
CA GLN A 9 35.38 -16.79 -42.69
C GLN A 9 33.92 -16.53 -42.31
N ARG A 10 33.17 -17.63 -42.17
CA ARG A 10 31.77 -17.66 -41.71
C ARG A 10 31.68 -17.15 -40.27
N ALA A 11 30.78 -16.19 -40.05
CA ALA A 11 30.42 -15.67 -38.75
C ALA A 11 29.73 -16.75 -37.90
N GLY A 12 30.38 -17.17 -36.81
CA GLY A 12 29.74 -17.95 -35.76
C GLY A 12 28.98 -17.03 -34.80
N VAL A 13 27.66 -17.02 -34.90
CA VAL A 13 26.79 -16.33 -33.95
C VAL A 13 26.85 -17.06 -32.60
N ARG A 14 27.61 -16.52 -31.64
CA ARG A 14 27.53 -16.92 -30.24
C ARG A 14 26.15 -16.53 -29.70
N ARG A 15 25.28 -17.53 -29.48
CA ARG A 15 24.05 -17.38 -28.69
C ARG A 15 24.42 -16.87 -27.30
N ARG A 16 24.14 -15.59 -27.03
CA ARG A 16 24.18 -15.05 -25.67
C ARG A 16 23.00 -15.66 -24.91
N HIS A 17 23.30 -16.37 -23.83
CA HIS A 17 22.30 -16.90 -22.91
C HIS A 17 21.42 -15.75 -22.40
N ALA A 18 20.12 -15.88 -22.59
CA ALA A 18 19.13 -15.02 -21.98
C ALA A 18 19.27 -15.15 -20.45
N VAL A 19 19.46 -14.03 -19.77
CA VAL A 19 19.37 -13.94 -18.32
C VAL A 19 17.89 -14.12 -17.96
N SER A 20 17.53 -15.34 -17.57
CA SER A 20 16.22 -15.63 -17.02
C SER A 20 16.10 -14.99 -15.63
N LEU A 21 15.39 -13.86 -15.56
CA LEU A 21 14.96 -13.24 -14.31
C LEU A 21 13.96 -14.19 -13.63
N THR A 22 14.46 -15.12 -12.82
CA THR A 22 13.60 -16.05 -12.10
C THR A 22 13.08 -15.33 -10.87
N ALA A 23 11.89 -14.75 -10.98
CA ALA A 23 11.16 -14.23 -9.83
C ALA A 23 10.94 -15.36 -8.82
N ALA A 24 11.19 -15.10 -7.54
CA ALA A 24 10.86 -16.03 -6.47
C ALA A 24 9.35 -16.27 -6.47
N ILE A 25 8.92 -17.46 -6.90
CA ILE A 25 7.52 -17.87 -6.86
C ILE A 25 7.23 -18.29 -5.42
N ALA A 26 6.55 -17.44 -4.66
CA ALA A 26 5.96 -17.80 -3.37
C ALA A 26 4.56 -18.37 -3.60
N GLY A 27 4.31 -19.58 -3.11
CA GLY A 27 2.95 -20.09 -2.92
C GLY A 27 2.46 -19.64 -1.55
N ILE A 28 1.58 -18.65 -1.50
CA ILE A 28 0.92 -18.24 -0.25
C ILE A 28 -0.54 -18.66 -0.36
N PHE A 29 -0.98 -19.49 0.59
CA PHE A 29 -2.37 -19.92 0.68
C PHE A 29 -3.02 -19.13 1.82
N GLY A 30 -4.07 -18.37 1.50
CA GLY A 30 -4.88 -17.65 2.48
C GLY A 30 -6.23 -18.34 2.64
N VAL A 31 -6.63 -18.61 3.88
CA VAL A 31 -8.01 -18.99 4.21
C VAL A 31 -8.67 -17.75 4.79
N ALA A 32 -9.64 -17.19 4.07
CA ALA A 32 -10.51 -16.16 4.64
C ALA A 32 -11.46 -16.84 5.63
N GLY A 33 -11.35 -16.49 6.92
CA GLY A 33 -12.27 -16.95 7.94
C GLY A 33 -13.65 -16.30 7.80
N ASN A 34 -14.67 -16.96 8.35
CA ASN A 34 -16.05 -16.51 8.37
C ASN A 34 -16.16 -15.02 8.75
N ALA A 35 -16.85 -14.22 7.94
CA ALA A 35 -17.25 -12.88 8.32
C ALA A 35 -18.34 -12.99 9.39
N ALA A 36 -18.07 -12.49 10.60
CA ALA A 36 -19.07 -12.38 11.65
C ALA A 36 -19.60 -10.94 11.63
N ALA A 37 -20.82 -10.78 11.11
CA ALA A 37 -21.55 -9.52 11.12
C ALA A 37 -22.54 -9.53 12.29
N PHE A 38 -22.45 -8.55 13.18
CA PHE A 38 -23.40 -8.34 14.26
C PHE A 38 -24.16 -7.04 14.00
N GLN A 39 -25.48 -7.13 13.87
CA GLN A 39 -26.35 -5.97 13.84
C GLN A 39 -27.01 -5.84 15.22
N PHE A 40 -26.86 -4.68 15.85
CA PHE A 40 -27.54 -4.42 17.12
C PHE A 40 -29.02 -4.24 16.86
N ASP A 41 -29.85 -4.84 17.72
CA ASP A 41 -31.28 -4.58 17.75
C ASP A 41 -31.50 -3.19 18.39
N THR A 42 -31.74 -2.20 17.54
CA THR A 42 -31.96 -0.80 17.92
C THR A 42 -33.36 -0.36 17.51
N ASN A 43 -33.81 0.81 17.99
CA ASN A 43 -35.07 1.39 17.51
C ASN A 43 -35.00 1.70 15.99
N GLU A 44 -36.15 1.97 15.37
CA GLU A 44 -36.27 2.20 13.91
C GLU A 44 -35.42 3.37 13.38
N ASP A 45 -35.03 4.29 14.26
CA ASP A 45 -34.21 5.45 13.92
C ASP A 45 -32.72 5.13 13.78
N TRP A 46 -32.23 4.08 14.44
CA TRP A 46 -30.82 3.72 14.42
C TRP A 46 -30.58 2.44 13.61
N GLN A 47 -29.48 2.43 12.87
CA GLN A 47 -28.92 1.23 12.26
C GLN A 47 -27.46 1.16 12.71
N VAL A 48 -27.16 0.21 13.58
CA VAL A 48 -25.80 0.00 14.11
C VAL A 48 -25.30 -1.37 13.70
N ARG A 49 -24.13 -1.38 13.08
CA ARG A 49 -23.47 -2.59 12.61
C ARG A 49 -22.06 -2.66 13.16
N TRP A 50 -21.65 -3.87 13.53
CA TRP A 50 -20.29 -4.19 13.89
C TRP A 50 -19.86 -5.47 13.17
N ASP A 51 -18.99 -5.29 12.20
CA ASP A 51 -18.49 -6.35 11.33
C ASP A 51 -17.04 -6.68 11.69
N ASN A 52 -16.72 -7.97 11.80
CA ASN A 52 -15.36 -8.44 12.02
C ASN A 52 -14.99 -9.47 10.96
N THR A 53 -13.84 -9.25 10.31
CA THR A 53 -13.25 -10.18 9.36
C THR A 53 -11.91 -10.66 9.88
N VAL A 54 -11.85 -11.93 10.30
CA VAL A 54 -10.62 -12.57 10.75
C VAL A 54 -9.99 -13.35 9.61
N SER A 55 -8.70 -13.13 9.38
CA SER A 55 -7.93 -13.85 8.36
C SER A 55 -6.69 -14.51 8.97
N TYR A 56 -6.33 -15.65 8.38
CA TYR A 56 -5.11 -16.37 8.71
C TYR A 56 -4.35 -16.70 7.42
N ASN A 57 -3.08 -16.29 7.38
CA ASN A 57 -2.18 -16.46 6.24
C ASN A 57 -0.97 -17.28 6.66
N LEU A 58 -0.71 -18.35 5.89
CA LEU A 58 0.48 -19.18 6.05
C LEU A 58 1.20 -19.28 4.71
N GLY A 59 2.49 -18.96 4.70
CA GLY A 59 3.30 -18.96 3.49
C GLY A 59 4.67 -19.57 3.72
N PHE A 60 5.15 -20.28 2.70
CA PHE A 60 6.43 -20.97 2.71
C PHE A 60 7.32 -20.51 1.57
N ARG A 61 8.62 -20.47 1.83
CA ARG A 61 9.63 -20.21 0.80
C ARG A 61 9.79 -21.44 -0.10
N ALA A 62 9.68 -21.30 -1.42
CA ALA A 62 9.69 -22.44 -2.34
C ALA A 62 11.11 -22.99 -2.65
N LYS A 63 12.13 -22.14 -2.63
CA LYS A 63 13.53 -22.50 -2.96
C LYS A 63 14.46 -21.81 -1.98
N SER A 64 15.58 -22.43 -1.64
CA SER A 64 16.64 -21.77 -0.85
C SER A 64 17.19 -20.53 -1.56
N ILE A 65 18.09 -19.79 -0.88
CA ILE A 65 18.79 -18.61 -1.43
C ILE A 65 19.24 -18.83 -2.88
N ASP A 66 18.95 -17.86 -3.74
CA ASP A 66 19.51 -17.81 -5.09
C ASP A 66 20.88 -17.12 -5.01
N PRO A 67 22.00 -17.75 -5.42
CA PRO A 67 23.32 -17.12 -5.34
C PRO A 67 23.42 -15.79 -6.09
N GLY A 68 22.65 -15.57 -7.15
CA GLY A 68 22.61 -14.30 -7.89
C GLY A 68 21.98 -13.15 -7.10
N ILE A 69 21.10 -13.46 -6.15
CA ILE A 69 20.47 -12.48 -5.24
C ILE A 69 21.25 -12.42 -3.93
N GLY A 70 21.51 -13.58 -3.32
CA GLY A 70 22.17 -13.70 -2.03
C GLY A 70 23.63 -13.24 -2.00
N ASN A 71 24.35 -13.27 -3.13
CA ASN A 71 25.71 -12.71 -3.20
C ASN A 71 25.71 -11.22 -3.57
N ASN A 72 24.56 -10.64 -3.92
CA ASN A 72 24.46 -9.22 -4.23
C ASN A 72 24.33 -8.40 -2.92
N PRO A 73 25.28 -7.51 -2.61
CA PRO A 73 25.27 -6.74 -1.36
C PRO A 73 24.04 -5.83 -1.21
N VAL A 74 23.36 -5.50 -2.30
CA VAL A 74 22.14 -4.68 -2.29
C VAL A 74 20.92 -5.47 -1.82
N PHE A 75 20.79 -6.75 -2.20
CA PHE A 75 19.57 -7.55 -1.99
C PHE A 75 19.72 -8.67 -0.96
N SER A 76 20.96 -8.99 -0.58
CA SER A 76 21.28 -10.17 0.23
C SER A 76 20.56 -10.22 1.58
N GLU A 77 20.28 -9.09 2.24
CA GLU A 77 19.56 -9.11 3.53
C GLU A 77 18.16 -9.72 3.44
N SER A 78 17.40 -9.35 2.41
CA SER A 78 16.02 -9.84 2.20
C SER A 78 16.01 -11.34 1.91
N ASP A 79 16.95 -11.82 1.10
CA ASP A 79 17.02 -13.23 0.69
C ASP A 79 17.49 -14.14 1.85
N TYR A 80 18.38 -13.63 2.69
CA TYR A 80 18.91 -14.34 3.86
C TYR A 80 17.95 -14.36 5.06
N LYS A 81 16.86 -13.58 5.05
CA LYS A 81 15.89 -13.57 6.16
C LYS A 81 15.26 -14.95 6.39
N PHE A 82 14.89 -15.62 5.32
CA PHE A 82 14.37 -16.99 5.29
C PHE A 82 15.20 -17.76 4.27
N PRO A 83 16.36 -18.31 4.66
CA PRO A 83 17.37 -18.77 3.71
C PRO A 83 17.05 -20.12 3.05
N LYS A 84 16.20 -20.95 3.65
CA LYS A 84 15.98 -22.34 3.23
C LYS A 84 14.62 -22.52 2.55
N SER A 85 14.59 -23.44 1.59
CA SER A 85 13.31 -23.97 1.11
C SER A 85 12.50 -24.56 2.28
N GLY A 86 11.21 -24.26 2.31
CA GLY A 86 10.29 -24.65 3.38
C GLY A 86 10.26 -23.70 4.58
N ASP A 87 11.12 -22.68 4.64
CA ASP A 87 11.04 -21.67 5.71
C ASP A 87 9.66 -20.97 5.69
N VAL A 88 9.08 -20.77 6.86
CA VAL A 88 7.81 -20.06 7.03
C VAL A 88 8.05 -18.56 6.91
N VAL A 89 7.59 -17.96 5.82
CA VAL A 89 7.82 -16.54 5.50
C VAL A 89 6.70 -15.62 5.97
N THR A 90 5.53 -16.19 6.24
CA THR A 90 4.42 -15.54 6.93
C THR A 90 3.62 -16.60 7.69
N ASN A 91 3.26 -16.27 8.92
CA ASN A 91 2.34 -17.02 9.76
C ASN A 91 1.52 -15.98 10.51
N ARG A 92 0.55 -15.39 9.81
CA ARG A 92 -0.10 -14.15 10.18
C ARG A 92 -1.56 -14.36 10.51
N ILE A 93 -1.97 -13.90 11.68
CA ILE A 93 -3.37 -13.65 12.00
C ILE A 93 -3.65 -12.15 11.89
N ALA A 94 -4.78 -11.80 11.30
CA ALA A 94 -5.25 -10.43 11.22
C ALA A 94 -6.75 -10.34 11.47
N ASN A 95 -7.19 -9.19 11.98
CA ASN A 95 -8.59 -8.85 12.15
C ASN A 95 -8.83 -7.46 11.57
N LEU A 96 -9.80 -7.35 10.68
CA LEU A 96 -10.43 -6.09 10.29
C LEU A 96 -11.74 -5.94 11.05
N THR A 97 -11.84 -4.90 11.87
CA THR A 97 -13.05 -4.56 12.63
C THR A 97 -13.64 -3.26 12.10
N GLU A 98 -14.95 -3.23 11.91
CA GLU A 98 -15.69 -2.13 11.30
C GLU A 98 -16.97 -1.87 12.05
N PHE A 99 -17.17 -0.62 12.47
CA PHE A 99 -18.33 -0.16 13.18
C PHE A 99 -18.98 0.97 12.39
N ASP A 100 -20.27 0.82 12.11
CA ASP A 100 -21.09 1.81 11.43
C ASP A 100 -22.31 2.11 12.32
N ALA A 101 -22.57 3.39 12.58
CA ALA A 101 -23.77 3.84 13.28
C ALA A 101 -24.47 4.92 12.45
N VAL A 102 -25.70 4.66 12.04
CA VAL A 102 -26.49 5.54 11.16
C VAL A 102 -27.80 5.89 11.83
N PHE A 103 -28.05 7.18 11.98
CA PHE A 103 -29.28 7.76 12.49
C PHE A 103 -30.13 8.32 11.34
N LYS A 104 -31.38 7.82 11.23
CA LYS A 104 -32.39 8.23 10.27
C LYS A 104 -31.89 8.31 8.82
N ARG A 105 -30.90 7.48 8.46
CA ARG A 105 -30.21 7.45 7.15
C ARG A 105 -29.46 8.75 6.77
N ASN A 106 -29.55 9.78 7.59
CA ASN A 106 -29.06 11.12 7.27
C ASN A 106 -27.80 11.49 8.03
N PHE A 107 -27.56 10.93 9.21
CA PHE A 107 -26.37 11.25 10.00
C PHE A 107 -25.72 9.98 10.51
N GLY A 108 -24.40 9.96 10.65
CA GLY A 108 -23.75 8.78 11.20
C GLY A 108 -22.26 8.90 11.36
N ALA A 109 -21.68 7.79 11.82
CA ALA A 109 -20.25 7.64 12.00
C ALA A 109 -19.80 6.26 11.51
N ARG A 110 -18.59 6.22 10.96
CA ARG A 110 -17.87 4.99 10.61
C ARG A 110 -16.53 4.97 11.31
N LEU A 111 -16.18 3.83 11.87
CA LEU A 111 -14.89 3.53 12.45
C LEU A 111 -14.41 2.18 11.93
N SER A 112 -13.18 2.08 11.47
CA SER A 112 -12.59 0.81 11.04
C SER A 112 -11.11 0.74 11.43
N ALA A 113 -10.68 -0.45 11.82
CA ALA A 113 -9.30 -0.69 12.23
C ALA A 113 -8.84 -2.09 11.83
N SER A 114 -7.57 -2.19 11.45
CA SER A 114 -6.90 -3.45 11.13
C SER A 114 -5.87 -3.76 12.20
N MET A 115 -5.85 -4.99 12.70
CA MET A 115 -4.92 -5.49 13.72
C MET A 115 -4.26 -6.76 13.22
N TRP A 116 -2.98 -6.98 13.54
CA TRP A 116 -2.25 -8.15 13.05
C TRP A 116 -1.12 -8.59 13.97
N LYS A 117 -0.79 -9.88 13.84
CA LYS A 117 0.40 -10.52 14.39
C LYS A 117 0.91 -11.55 13.38
N ASP A 118 2.18 -11.46 12.99
CA ASP A 118 2.88 -12.44 12.18
C ASP A 118 3.99 -13.11 13.00
N PHE A 119 3.83 -14.40 13.25
CA PHE A 119 4.76 -15.19 14.06
C PHE A 119 6.06 -15.52 13.31
N ALA A 120 6.09 -15.44 11.98
CA ALA A 120 7.31 -15.63 11.19
C ALA A 120 8.37 -14.56 11.47
N TYR A 121 7.95 -13.38 11.93
CA TYR A 121 8.81 -12.24 12.26
C TYR A 121 9.10 -12.07 13.76
N ASN A 122 8.87 -13.11 14.59
CA ASN A 122 9.25 -13.06 16.01
C ASN A 122 10.77 -12.90 16.22
N ASN A 123 11.58 -13.45 15.31
CA ASN A 123 13.00 -13.14 15.28
C ASN A 123 13.22 -11.78 14.61
N GLU A 124 13.58 -10.79 15.41
CA GLU A 124 13.78 -9.39 14.98
C GLU A 124 15.19 -9.12 14.43
N ASN A 125 16.09 -10.10 14.46
CA ASN A 125 17.42 -9.93 13.92
C ASN A 125 17.37 -9.83 12.39
N VAL A 126 18.16 -8.92 11.85
CA VAL A 126 18.36 -8.75 10.42
C VAL A 126 19.43 -9.74 9.98
N ALA A 127 19.07 -10.61 9.04
CA ALA A 127 20.01 -11.54 8.44
C ALA A 127 20.70 -10.90 7.25
N ASN A 128 21.93 -11.32 6.96
CA ASN A 128 22.66 -10.89 5.77
C ASN A 128 23.60 -12.02 5.34
N ASN A 129 24.08 -11.97 4.11
CA ASN A 129 25.20 -12.79 3.69
C ASN A 129 26.41 -12.46 4.59
N PRO A 130 27.06 -13.46 5.22
CA PRO A 130 28.24 -13.23 6.06
C PRO A 130 29.36 -12.45 5.35
N ALA A 131 29.51 -12.65 4.03
CA ALA A 131 30.47 -11.91 3.20
C ALA A 131 30.15 -10.41 3.08
N ASN A 132 28.90 -10.01 3.32
CA ASN A 132 28.40 -8.64 3.27
C ASN A 132 28.06 -8.08 4.66
N SER A 133 28.49 -8.73 5.75
CA SER A 133 28.13 -8.36 7.13
C SER A 133 28.44 -6.90 7.49
N ALA A 134 29.50 -6.32 6.91
CA ALA A 134 29.87 -4.92 7.12
C ALA A 134 28.91 -3.91 6.44
N LEU A 135 28.05 -4.37 5.52
CA LEU A 135 27.16 -3.54 4.71
C LEU A 135 25.72 -3.51 5.25
N GLY A 136 25.51 -3.96 6.48
CA GLY A 136 24.19 -4.07 7.09
C GLY A 136 23.41 -2.75 7.11
N SER A 137 22.12 -2.80 6.79
CA SER A 137 21.26 -1.62 6.68
C SER A 137 20.62 -1.18 8.00
N TYR A 138 20.84 -1.96 9.06
CA TYR A 138 20.38 -1.71 10.42
C TYR A 138 21.57 -1.70 11.37
N SER A 139 21.89 -0.53 11.91
CA SER A 139 23.04 -0.30 12.78
C SER A 139 23.09 -1.19 14.02
N SER A 140 21.92 -1.54 14.55
CA SER A 140 21.77 -2.40 15.74
C SER A 140 21.73 -3.90 15.41
N GLY A 141 21.73 -4.28 14.13
CA GLY A 141 21.47 -5.66 13.69
C GLY A 141 20.03 -6.15 13.92
N LYS A 142 19.13 -5.27 14.39
CA LYS A 142 17.72 -5.57 14.67
C LYS A 142 16.79 -4.66 13.88
N TYR A 143 15.61 -5.18 13.57
CA TYR A 143 14.55 -4.39 12.94
C TYR A 143 14.18 -3.17 13.80
N SER A 144 14.02 -2.03 13.13
CA SER A 144 13.55 -0.80 13.75
C SER A 144 12.08 -0.92 14.21
N SER A 145 11.63 0.04 15.01
CA SER A 145 10.22 0.13 15.43
C SER A 145 9.25 0.11 14.25
N PHE A 146 9.60 0.77 13.14
CA PHE A 146 8.80 0.78 11.92
C PHE A 146 8.65 -0.63 11.33
N THR A 147 9.77 -1.31 11.07
CA THR A 147 9.74 -2.66 10.49
C THR A 147 9.02 -3.64 11.41
N ARG A 148 9.25 -3.58 12.73
CA ARG A 148 8.53 -4.44 13.69
C ARG A 148 7.03 -4.21 13.69
N ARG A 149 6.57 -2.95 13.66
CA ARG A 149 5.15 -2.62 13.65
C ARG A 149 4.41 -3.26 12.47
N TYR A 150 4.98 -3.19 11.27
CA TYR A 150 4.26 -3.65 10.07
C TYR A 150 4.47 -5.13 9.72
N TYR A 151 5.59 -5.72 10.14
CA TYR A 151 5.92 -7.11 9.83
C TYR A 151 5.68 -8.08 10.98
N LYS A 152 5.83 -7.65 12.24
CA LYS A 152 5.65 -8.53 13.40
C LYS A 152 4.27 -8.35 14.02
N GLU A 153 3.95 -7.17 14.52
CA GLU A 153 2.66 -6.95 15.21
C GLU A 153 2.29 -5.47 15.26
N GLY A 154 1.00 -5.18 15.09
CA GLY A 154 0.53 -3.81 15.10
C GLY A 154 -0.96 -3.66 14.88
N ALA A 155 -1.40 -2.41 14.96
CA ALA A 155 -2.73 -1.97 14.61
C ALA A 155 -2.66 -0.68 13.77
N GLN A 156 -3.67 -0.50 12.93
CA GLN A 156 -3.83 0.65 12.05
C GLN A 156 -5.29 1.08 12.06
N LEU A 157 -5.53 2.34 12.41
CA LEU A 157 -6.80 3.00 12.16
C LEU A 157 -6.95 3.23 10.66
N LEU A 158 -8.09 2.81 10.11
CA LEU A 158 -8.47 3.03 8.72
C LEU A 158 -9.50 4.18 8.69
N ASP A 159 -10.70 3.96 8.18
CA ASP A 159 -11.75 4.98 8.14
C ASP A 159 -12.19 5.36 9.55
N ALA A 160 -12.28 6.65 9.82
CA ALA A 160 -12.76 7.20 11.08
C ALA A 160 -13.38 8.57 10.78
N PHE A 161 -14.67 8.59 10.47
CA PHE A 161 -15.36 9.80 10.03
C PHE A 161 -16.80 9.85 10.49
N VAL A 162 -17.34 11.08 10.52
CA VAL A 162 -18.76 11.35 10.62
C VAL A 162 -19.29 11.82 9.26
N PHE A 163 -20.57 11.60 9.01
CA PHE A 163 -21.22 12.06 7.79
C PHE A 163 -22.60 12.66 8.04
N ALA A 164 -23.01 13.52 7.12
CA ALA A 164 -24.36 14.05 7.02
C ALA A 164 -24.81 14.02 5.55
N ASN A 165 -26.04 13.57 5.32
CA ASN A 165 -26.76 13.62 4.07
C ASN A 165 -27.92 14.62 4.22
N PHE A 166 -28.09 15.47 3.22
CA PHE A 166 -29.09 16.54 3.22
C PHE A 166 -29.40 16.95 1.78
N ASP A 167 -30.50 17.67 1.58
CA ASP A 167 -30.83 18.21 0.27
C ASP A 167 -30.39 19.67 0.18
N LEU A 168 -29.73 20.02 -0.93
CA LEU A 168 -29.36 21.37 -1.28
C LEU A 168 -30.08 21.72 -2.58
N ASN A 169 -31.02 22.68 -2.54
CA ASN A 169 -31.90 23.02 -3.68
C ASN A 169 -32.63 21.78 -4.25
N ASP A 170 -33.25 20.99 -3.38
CA ASP A 170 -33.97 19.74 -3.71
C ASP A 170 -33.10 18.65 -4.36
N GLN A 171 -31.78 18.77 -4.25
CA GLN A 171 -30.83 17.80 -4.78
C GLN A 171 -30.01 17.12 -3.67
N PRO A 172 -29.79 15.80 -3.75
CA PRO A 172 -29.08 15.07 -2.71
C PRO A 172 -27.63 15.53 -2.59
N SER A 173 -27.22 15.79 -1.35
CA SER A 173 -25.88 16.21 -0.98
C SER A 173 -25.38 15.43 0.23
N SER A 174 -24.07 15.25 0.32
CA SER A 174 -23.42 14.59 1.45
C SER A 174 -22.11 15.28 1.81
N ILE A 175 -21.81 15.31 3.09
CA ILE A 175 -20.53 15.74 3.63
C ILE A 175 -19.99 14.66 4.57
N ARG A 176 -18.69 14.38 4.46
CA ARG A 176 -17.95 13.49 5.36
C ARG A 176 -16.75 14.25 5.91
N VAL A 177 -16.51 14.11 7.21
CA VAL A 177 -15.40 14.77 7.91
C VAL A 177 -14.69 13.76 8.79
N GLY A 178 -13.38 13.61 8.58
CA GLY A 178 -12.52 12.67 9.30
C GLY A 178 -11.58 11.93 8.37
N ARG A 179 -11.07 10.77 8.79
CA ARG A 179 -10.28 9.87 7.92
C ARG A 179 -11.23 9.13 7.00
N VAL A 180 -11.19 9.45 5.72
CA VAL A 180 -12.07 8.86 4.71
C VAL A 180 -11.22 8.22 3.62
N THR A 181 -11.54 6.99 3.23
CA THR A 181 -11.04 6.39 1.99
C THR A 181 -11.99 6.70 0.84
N GLN A 182 -11.49 7.36 -0.21
CA GLN A 182 -12.29 7.68 -1.40
C GLN A 182 -11.50 7.40 -2.68
N PHE A 183 -12.16 6.82 -3.68
CA PHE A 183 -11.59 6.56 -5.00
C PHE A 183 -12.42 7.25 -6.08
N TRP A 184 -11.77 8.06 -6.91
CA TRP A 184 -12.30 8.61 -8.16
C TRP A 184 -11.53 8.03 -9.33
N GLY A 185 -12.19 7.97 -10.49
CA GLY A 185 -11.61 7.44 -11.73
C GLY A 185 -11.49 5.92 -11.77
N ASN A 186 -11.06 5.43 -12.93
CA ASN A 186 -10.81 4.01 -13.19
C ASN A 186 -9.33 3.79 -13.48
N THR A 187 -8.79 2.65 -13.04
CA THR A 187 -7.44 2.20 -13.37
C THR A 187 -7.53 1.03 -14.35
N GLN A 188 -6.86 1.10 -15.49
CA GLN A 188 -6.90 0.03 -16.51
C GLN A 188 -5.88 -1.09 -16.24
N PHE A 189 -4.69 -0.78 -15.69
CA PHE A 189 -3.60 -1.76 -15.56
C PHE A 189 -3.00 -1.83 -14.16
N PHE A 190 -2.76 -0.68 -13.51
CA PHE A 190 -2.18 -0.64 -12.17
C PHE A 190 -2.92 0.40 -11.31
N GLY A 191 -3.19 0.03 -10.05
CA GLY A 191 -3.93 0.89 -9.09
C GLY A 191 -3.28 2.26 -8.82
N THR A 192 -2.00 2.41 -9.17
CA THR A 192 -1.20 3.64 -9.02
C THR A 192 -1.26 4.60 -10.21
N GLN A 193 -1.93 4.22 -11.31
CA GLN A 193 -2.00 5.02 -12.54
C GLN A 193 -3.27 5.87 -12.66
N GLY A 194 -4.20 5.73 -11.71
CA GLY A 194 -5.42 6.53 -11.67
C GLY A 194 -5.28 7.73 -10.73
N ILE A 195 -6.25 8.65 -10.84
CA ILE A 195 -6.32 9.84 -9.98
C ILE A 195 -6.41 9.45 -8.49
N ASN A 196 -6.96 8.27 -8.19
CA ASN A 196 -7.05 7.71 -6.86
C ASN A 196 -5.71 7.57 -6.12
N TYR A 197 -4.59 7.46 -6.85
CA TYR A 197 -3.24 7.43 -6.24
C TYR A 197 -2.92 8.70 -5.46
N SER A 198 -3.49 9.84 -5.86
CA SER A 198 -3.34 11.13 -5.17
C SER A 198 -4.37 11.33 -4.04
N GLN A 199 -5.37 10.45 -3.92
CA GLN A 199 -6.43 10.57 -2.91
C GLN A 199 -6.04 9.87 -1.61
N ASN A 200 -5.50 8.66 -1.71
CA ASN A 200 -5.07 7.87 -0.55
C ASN A 200 -3.66 7.33 -0.78
N ALA A 201 -2.87 7.29 0.28
CA ALA A 201 -1.59 6.58 0.25
C ALA A 201 -1.83 5.06 0.15
N ALA A 202 -0.89 4.34 -0.43
CA ALA A 202 -0.96 2.88 -0.59
C ALA A 202 -0.19 2.14 0.50
N ASP A 203 -0.73 1.02 0.98
CA ASP A 203 -0.05 0.08 1.87
C ASP A 203 0.52 -1.10 1.07
N ASN A 204 1.67 -0.89 0.42
CA ASN A 204 2.32 -1.94 -0.40
C ASN A 204 2.95 -3.03 0.47
N ILE A 205 3.22 -2.76 1.75
CA ILE A 205 3.65 -3.80 2.69
C ILE A 205 2.54 -4.83 2.84
N LYS A 206 1.33 -4.38 3.16
CA LYS A 206 0.18 -5.29 3.32
C LYS A 206 -0.17 -5.97 2.00
N ALA A 207 -0.20 -5.23 0.88
CA ALA A 207 -0.50 -5.78 -0.44
C ALA A 207 0.39 -6.97 -0.84
N LEU A 208 1.68 -6.94 -0.46
CA LEU A 208 2.64 -7.99 -0.83
C LEU A 208 2.81 -9.09 0.23
N THR A 209 2.50 -8.81 1.49
CA THR A 209 2.76 -9.75 2.60
C THR A 209 1.51 -10.44 3.13
N SER A 210 0.31 -9.95 2.80
CA SER A 210 -0.95 -10.45 3.32
C SER A 210 -1.95 -10.76 2.19
N PRO A 211 -1.81 -11.90 1.49
CA PRO A 211 -2.80 -12.33 0.51
C PRO A 211 -4.20 -12.47 1.13
N GLY A 212 -5.24 -12.26 0.33
CA GLY A 212 -6.62 -12.28 0.81
C GLY A 212 -7.04 -11.06 1.64
N THR A 213 -6.15 -10.10 1.89
CA THR A 213 -6.50 -8.79 2.46
C THR A 213 -7.55 -8.08 1.60
N GLN A 214 -8.49 -7.42 2.24
CA GLN A 214 -9.54 -6.68 1.54
C GLN A 214 -8.99 -5.41 0.89
N ALA A 215 -9.49 -5.04 -0.28
CA ALA A 215 -9.00 -3.88 -1.03
C ALA A 215 -9.01 -2.56 -0.22
N LYS A 216 -10.02 -2.37 0.63
CA LYS A 216 -10.13 -1.20 1.52
C LYS A 216 -8.98 -1.07 2.53
N GLU A 217 -8.34 -2.17 2.91
CA GLU A 217 -7.19 -2.15 3.82
C GLU A 217 -5.88 -1.76 3.14
N LEU A 218 -5.86 -1.69 1.80
CA LEU A 218 -4.69 -1.33 1.00
C LEU A 218 -4.55 0.18 0.81
N ALA A 219 -5.60 0.93 1.13
CA ALA A 219 -5.54 2.38 1.19
C ALA A 219 -5.30 2.83 2.63
N ILE A 220 -4.44 3.83 2.78
CA ILE A 220 -4.16 4.52 4.02
C ILE A 220 -5.00 5.81 4.00
N PRO A 221 -6.10 5.87 4.76
CA PRO A 221 -6.97 7.03 4.76
C PRO A 221 -6.33 8.20 5.48
N ARG A 222 -6.62 9.39 4.95
CA ARG A 222 -6.15 10.68 5.47
C ARG A 222 -7.32 11.47 6.00
N ALA A 223 -7.09 12.25 7.06
CA ALA A 223 -8.07 13.20 7.53
C ALA A 223 -8.42 14.19 6.41
N GLN A 224 -9.71 14.34 6.12
CA GLN A 224 -10.21 15.19 5.05
C GLN A 224 -11.65 15.64 5.30
N ILE A 225 -12.06 16.65 4.55
CA ILE A 225 -13.46 17.01 4.32
C ILE A 225 -13.79 16.60 2.91
N LEU A 226 -14.79 15.73 2.74
CA LEU A 226 -15.30 15.30 1.44
C LEU A 226 -16.75 15.78 1.32
N PHE A 227 -17.01 16.60 0.31
CA PHE A 227 -18.35 17.07 -0.04
C PHE A 227 -18.74 16.55 -1.41
N GLN A 228 -19.98 16.11 -1.55
CA GLN A 228 -20.54 15.61 -2.81
C GLN A 228 -21.97 16.12 -2.95
N THR A 229 -22.34 16.63 -4.12
CA THR A 229 -23.68 17.15 -4.39
C THR A 229 -24.08 16.90 -5.83
N GLN A 230 -25.37 16.66 -6.04
CA GLN A 230 -25.99 16.68 -7.35
C GLN A 230 -26.38 18.14 -7.65
N LEU A 231 -25.79 18.76 -8.68
CA LEU A 231 -26.14 20.14 -9.06
C LEU A 231 -27.43 20.19 -9.90
N THR A 232 -27.61 19.18 -10.76
CA THR A 232 -28.82 18.90 -11.52
C THR A 232 -28.94 17.39 -11.72
N GLU A 233 -30.06 16.88 -12.22
CA GLU A 233 -30.24 15.46 -12.55
C GLU A 233 -29.13 14.86 -13.45
N LYS A 234 -28.37 15.72 -14.16
CA LYS A 234 -27.31 15.33 -15.09
C LYS A 234 -25.92 15.73 -14.65
N VAL A 235 -25.78 16.59 -13.65
CA VAL A 235 -24.48 17.17 -13.26
C VAL A 235 -24.24 16.96 -11.77
N SER A 236 -23.11 16.37 -11.44
CA SER A 236 -22.66 16.15 -10.06
C SER A 236 -21.34 16.86 -9.80
N LEU A 237 -21.14 17.35 -8.59
CA LEU A 237 -19.89 17.94 -8.13
C LEU A 237 -19.42 17.22 -6.87
N ALA A 238 -18.13 16.93 -6.79
CA ALA A 238 -17.49 16.53 -5.55
C ALA A 238 -16.23 17.35 -5.31
N ALA A 239 -15.96 17.64 -4.04
CA ALA A 239 -14.79 18.37 -3.60
C ALA A 239 -14.21 17.68 -2.36
N GLN A 240 -12.88 17.59 -2.29
CA GLN A 240 -12.15 17.05 -1.16
C GLN A 240 -11.08 18.04 -0.73
N TYR A 241 -10.93 18.24 0.57
CA TYR A 241 -9.86 19.03 1.18
C TYR A 241 -9.12 18.16 2.19
N PHE A 242 -7.82 17.97 2.01
CA PHE A 242 -7.02 17.11 2.89
C PHE A 242 -6.48 17.91 4.07
N ALA A 243 -6.73 17.39 5.27
CA ALA A 243 -6.23 17.91 6.54
C ALA A 243 -5.00 17.13 7.05
N GLU A 244 -4.49 16.19 6.25
CA GLU A 244 -3.41 15.29 6.62
C GLU A 244 -2.59 14.86 5.39
N PHE A 245 -1.29 14.68 5.60
CA PHE A 245 -0.39 14.02 4.66
C PHE A 245 -0.02 12.65 5.20
N GLU A 246 -0.14 11.62 4.36
CA GLU A 246 0.44 10.30 4.62
C GLU A 246 1.20 9.83 3.37
N PRO A 247 2.41 9.27 3.52
CA PRO A 247 3.14 8.65 2.42
C PRO A 247 2.66 7.21 2.20
N SER A 248 2.74 6.76 0.95
CA SER A 248 2.61 5.33 0.65
C SER A 248 3.72 4.53 1.33
N ARG A 249 3.35 3.42 1.96
CA ARG A 249 4.28 2.52 2.64
C ARG A 249 4.77 1.47 1.64
N ASN A 250 6.09 1.27 1.59
CA ASN A 250 6.73 0.28 0.73
C ASN A 250 7.41 -0.81 1.56
N THR A 251 7.72 -1.94 0.93
CA THR A 251 8.39 -3.04 1.63
C THR A 251 9.76 -2.60 2.15
N THR A 252 10.03 -2.93 3.40
CA THR A 252 11.23 -2.49 4.11
C THR A 252 12.39 -3.41 3.77
N GLY A 253 13.57 -2.86 3.52
CA GLY A 253 14.76 -3.65 3.26
C GLY A 253 15.09 -4.62 4.41
N GLY A 254 15.64 -5.79 4.06
CA GLY A 254 15.97 -6.87 4.99
C GLY A 254 14.77 -7.71 5.44
N THR A 255 13.58 -7.49 4.87
CA THR A 255 12.42 -8.38 5.03
C THR A 255 12.23 -9.24 3.79
N TYR A 256 11.43 -10.30 3.86
CA TYR A 256 11.33 -11.28 2.77
C TYR A 256 10.88 -10.68 1.42
N MET A 257 9.95 -9.71 1.46
CA MET A 257 9.47 -8.99 0.27
C MET A 257 10.18 -7.63 0.07
N GLY A 258 11.22 -7.37 0.86
CA GLY A 258 12.03 -6.15 0.75
C GLY A 258 12.89 -6.19 -0.50
N ALA A 259 12.99 -5.06 -1.20
CA ALA A 259 13.88 -4.93 -2.34
C ALA A 259 15.35 -4.80 -1.87
N ALA A 260 15.95 -3.62 -2.03
CA ALA A 260 17.29 -3.36 -1.51
C ALA A 260 17.28 -3.20 0.02
N GLY A 261 18.32 -3.70 0.69
CA GLY A 261 18.44 -3.74 2.15
C GLY A 261 18.27 -2.39 2.84
N PHE A 262 18.72 -1.30 2.19
CA PHE A 262 18.69 0.06 2.72
C PHE A 262 17.48 0.89 2.27
N LEU A 263 16.63 0.35 1.40
CA LEU A 263 15.60 1.12 0.72
C LEU A 263 14.32 1.22 1.57
N PHE A 264 13.64 2.37 1.41
CA PHE A 264 12.39 2.71 2.10
C PHE A 264 12.52 2.74 3.63
N ASP A 265 11.41 2.97 4.31
CA ASP A 265 11.35 3.04 5.78
C ASP A 265 11.81 1.75 6.44
N GLY A 266 12.30 1.84 7.67
CA GLY A 266 12.79 0.67 8.41
C GLY A 266 14.30 0.70 8.62
N PRO A 267 15.12 0.49 7.56
CA PRO A 267 16.58 0.61 7.61
C PRO A 267 17.05 2.00 8.04
N ASP A 268 18.18 2.06 8.74
CA ASP A 268 18.77 3.30 9.27
C ASP A 268 20.12 3.66 8.63
N ARG A 269 20.63 2.83 7.71
CA ARG A 269 21.90 3.06 6.99
C ARG A 269 21.87 2.57 5.55
N LEU A 270 22.65 3.24 4.72
CA LEU A 270 23.03 2.85 3.37
C LEU A 270 24.45 2.27 3.39
N PHE A 271 24.59 1.02 2.89
CA PHE A 271 25.87 0.29 2.81
C PHE A 271 26.67 0.27 4.12
N GLY A 272 25.99 0.12 5.27
CA GLY A 272 26.62 0.06 6.60
C GLY A 272 27.25 1.36 7.13
N ALA A 273 27.44 2.36 6.27
CA ALA A 273 28.27 3.53 6.57
C ALA A 273 27.49 4.85 6.62
N VAL A 274 26.52 5.05 5.71
CA VAL A 274 25.84 6.34 5.57
C VAL A 274 24.53 6.31 6.35
N PRO A 275 24.39 7.05 7.47
CA PRO A 275 23.15 7.07 8.23
C PRO A 275 22.01 7.69 7.44
N ARG A 276 20.81 7.16 7.63
CA ARG A 276 19.56 7.72 7.09
C ARG A 276 19.28 9.07 7.75
N SER A 277 19.02 10.09 6.94
CA SER A 277 18.54 11.40 7.42
C SER A 277 17.04 11.36 7.73
N GLU A 278 16.55 12.43 8.34
CA GLU A 278 15.10 12.60 8.51
C GLU A 278 14.35 12.60 7.17
N ASP A 279 13.11 12.12 7.22
CA ASP A 279 12.24 12.06 6.05
C ASP A 279 11.83 13.47 5.59
N LEU A 280 11.95 13.71 4.29
CA LEU A 280 11.50 14.96 3.68
C LEU A 280 9.97 14.99 3.57
N LYS A 281 9.33 15.71 4.48
CA LYS A 281 7.88 15.98 4.50
C LYS A 281 7.53 17.29 3.79
N PRO A 282 6.28 17.48 3.31
CA PRO A 282 5.83 18.75 2.74
C PRO A 282 6.04 19.92 3.72
N LYS A 283 6.74 20.99 3.29
CA LYS A 283 7.07 22.15 4.15
C LYS A 283 5.84 22.93 4.62
N ASP A 284 4.82 23.02 3.77
CA ASP A 284 3.56 23.72 4.08
C ASP A 284 2.48 22.77 4.62
N GLY A 285 2.85 21.54 4.96
CA GLY A 285 1.93 20.49 5.40
C GLY A 285 0.90 20.14 4.32
N PHE A 286 -0.38 20.17 4.70
CA PHE A 286 -1.54 19.82 3.87
C PHE A 286 -2.32 21.04 3.37
N LYS A 287 -1.86 22.27 3.67
CA LYS A 287 -2.65 23.52 3.55
C LYS A 287 -3.19 23.83 2.15
N SER A 288 -2.68 23.17 1.11
CA SER A 288 -3.06 23.38 -0.29
C SER A 288 -3.40 22.07 -1.03
N ASP A 289 -3.67 20.98 -0.30
CA ASP A 289 -4.02 19.68 -0.89
C ASP A 289 -5.54 19.54 -0.99
N PHE A 290 -6.06 19.53 -2.21
CA PHE A 290 -7.49 19.46 -2.49
C PHE A 290 -7.75 18.74 -3.82
N GLY A 291 -8.97 18.29 -4.02
CA GLY A 291 -9.43 17.76 -5.30
C GLY A 291 -10.86 18.15 -5.60
N VAL A 292 -11.18 18.21 -6.90
CA VAL A 292 -12.50 18.50 -7.41
C VAL A 292 -12.82 17.50 -8.51
N LYS A 293 -14.07 17.02 -8.53
CA LYS A 293 -14.62 16.17 -9.57
C LYS A 293 -15.92 16.78 -10.07
N LEU A 294 -16.03 16.93 -11.38
CA LEU A 294 -17.28 17.25 -12.07
C LEU A 294 -17.70 16.01 -12.87
N GLY A 295 -18.90 15.51 -12.60
CA GLY A 295 -19.49 14.39 -13.35
C GLY A 295 -20.68 14.87 -14.18
N TRP A 296 -20.76 14.38 -15.42
CA TRP A 296 -21.86 14.68 -16.34
C TRP A 296 -22.43 13.39 -16.94
N THR A 297 -23.75 13.25 -16.84
CA THR A 297 -24.52 12.11 -17.37
C THR A 297 -25.60 12.64 -18.33
N PRO A 298 -25.36 12.64 -19.65
CA PRO A 298 -26.25 13.30 -20.63
C PRO A 298 -27.64 12.65 -20.73
N VAL A 299 -27.73 11.35 -20.48
CA VAL A 299 -28.94 10.53 -20.48
C VAL A 299 -28.95 9.59 -19.27
N PRO A 300 -30.07 9.45 -18.55
CA PRO A 300 -30.19 8.49 -17.45
C PRO A 300 -29.78 7.08 -17.90
N GLY A 301 -28.80 6.47 -17.23
CA GLY A 301 -28.26 5.15 -17.59
C GLY A 301 -27.21 5.14 -18.72
N GLY A 302 -26.84 6.30 -19.27
CA GLY A 302 -25.74 6.42 -20.25
C GLY A 302 -24.35 6.45 -19.62
N GLY A 303 -23.31 6.45 -20.45
CA GLY A 303 -21.92 6.54 -19.99
C GLY A 303 -21.64 7.83 -19.23
N ILE A 304 -20.98 7.71 -18.07
CA ILE A 304 -20.56 8.84 -17.23
C ILE A 304 -19.28 9.44 -17.81
N SER A 305 -19.26 10.76 -18.02
CA SER A 305 -18.04 11.51 -18.30
C SER A 305 -17.64 12.29 -17.05
N ASP A 306 -16.46 11.99 -16.52
CA ASP A 306 -15.94 12.61 -15.30
C ASP A 306 -14.67 13.41 -15.59
N PHE A 307 -14.59 14.64 -15.10
CA PHE A 307 -13.36 15.42 -15.02
C PHE A 307 -12.91 15.51 -13.57
N THR A 308 -11.71 15.02 -13.27
CA THR A 308 -11.15 14.99 -11.91
C THR A 308 -9.80 15.68 -11.88
N SER A 309 -9.60 16.55 -10.89
CA SER A 309 -8.31 17.17 -10.59
C SER A 309 -8.02 17.03 -9.10
N VAL A 310 -6.79 16.65 -8.76
CA VAL A 310 -6.30 16.59 -7.39
C VAL A 310 -4.93 17.26 -7.37
N ASN A 311 -4.78 18.29 -6.54
CA ASN A 311 -3.55 19.04 -6.40
C ASN A 311 -2.80 18.58 -5.16
N SER A 312 -1.62 17.99 -5.33
CA SER A 312 -0.73 17.62 -4.22
C SER A 312 0.36 18.69 -3.99
N PRO A 313 0.88 18.83 -2.75
CA PRO A 313 1.90 19.84 -2.46
C PRO A 313 3.15 19.68 -3.32
N ARG A 314 3.60 20.76 -3.96
CA ARG A 314 4.81 20.77 -4.78
C ARG A 314 6.06 20.66 -3.90
N ARG A 315 6.90 19.65 -4.15
CA ARG A 315 8.29 19.64 -3.66
C ARG A 315 9.07 20.74 -4.38
N ARG A 316 9.47 21.82 -3.69
CA ARG A 316 10.63 22.61 -4.13
C ARG A 316 11.89 21.87 -3.68
N PRO A 317 12.82 21.50 -4.58
CA PRO A 317 14.09 20.92 -4.16
C PRO A 317 14.78 21.93 -3.24
N GLY A 318 15.08 21.50 -2.00
CA GLY A 318 16.02 22.23 -1.16
C GLY A 318 17.38 22.19 -1.82
N ARG A 319 18.11 23.31 -1.79
CA ARG A 319 19.54 23.29 -2.12
C ARG A 319 20.22 22.32 -1.13
N LEU A 320 20.84 21.28 -1.69
CA LEU A 320 21.82 20.46 -1.00
C LEU A 320 23.05 21.32 -0.66
#